data_AF-A0A966THQ6-F1
#
_entry.id   AF-A0A966THQ6-F1
#
_cell.length_a   1.000
_cell.length_b   1.000
_cell.length_c   1.000
_cell.angle_alpha   90.00
_cell.angle_beta   90.00
_cell.angle_gamma   90.00
#
_symmetry.space_group_name_H-M   'P 1'
#
loop_
_entity.id
_entity.type
_entity.pdbx_description
1 polymer ?
#
loop_
_entity_poly.entity_id
_entity_poly.type
_entity_poly.pdbx_seq_one_letter_code
_entity_poly.pdbx_strand_id
1 'polypeptide(L)' 'VIDQQRKIAALGEHADSRNQSMATLDAPDFTLPDVHGRQVSFSDFNRRKRLLLAWSSW' A
#
# COMPACT_ATOMS: atom_id res chain seq x y z
N VAL A 1 12.89 -11.25 1.26
CA VAL A 1 13.33 -12.27 2.25
C VAL A 1 13.91 -13.48 1.51
N ILE A 2 15.08 -13.99 1.88
CA ILE A 2 15.67 -15.21 1.31
C ILE A 2 15.87 -16.22 2.44
N ASP A 3 15.23 -17.40 2.34
CA ASP A 3 15.48 -18.56 3.18
C ASP A 3 16.37 -19.54 2.41
N GLN A 4 17.66 -19.55 2.73
CA GLN A 4 18.66 -20.39 2.05
C GLN A 4 18.50 -21.88 2.35
N GLN A 5 18.06 -22.22 3.57
CA GLN A 5 17.89 -23.62 3.99
C GLN A 5 16.70 -24.27 3.27
N ARG A 6 15.62 -23.52 3.10
CA ARG A 6 14.42 -23.96 2.36
C ARG A 6 14.48 -23.65 0.86
N LYS A 7 15.50 -22.91 0.40
CA LYS A 7 15.67 -22.43 -0.98
C LYS A 7 14.48 -21.61 -1.49
N ILE A 8 13.92 -20.75 -0.64
CA ILE A 8 12.76 -19.91 -0.97
C ILE A 8 13.18 -18.44 -0.97
N ALA A 9 12.68 -17.67 -1.95
CA ALA A 9 12.78 -16.22 -1.96
C ALA A 9 11.37 -15.63 -2.01
N ALA A 10 11.09 -14.68 -1.11
CA ALA A 10 9.89 -13.85 -1.14
C ALA A 10 10.26 -12.43 -1.58
N LEU A 11 9.55 -11.94 -2.59
CA LEU A 11 9.68 -10.58 -3.13
C LEU A 11 8.62 -9.68 -2.47
N GLY A 12 9.04 -8.49 -2.07
CA GLY A 12 8.21 -7.51 -1.37
C GLY A 12 8.77 -7.15 0.01
N GLU A 13 8.01 -6.31 0.71
CA GLU A 13 8.35 -5.86 2.07
C GLU A 13 8.39 -7.03 3.06
N HIS A 14 9.31 -6.96 4.02
CA HIS A 14 9.41 -7.95 5.08
C HIS A 14 8.14 -7.96 5.95
N ALA A 15 7.68 -9.15 6.35
CA ALA A 15 6.44 -9.30 7.13
C ALA A 15 6.47 -8.49 8.44
N ASP A 16 7.61 -8.44 9.12
CA ASP A 16 7.76 -7.66 10.35
C ASP A 16 7.66 -6.16 10.10
N SER A 17 8.28 -5.65 9.03
CA SER A 17 8.18 -4.24 8.62
C SER A 17 6.75 -3.85 8.27
N ARG A 18 6.05 -4.72 7.54
CA ARG A 18 4.62 -4.53 7.22
C ARG A 18 3.77 -4.53 8.49
N ASN A 19 3.99 -5.47 9.41
CA ASN A 19 3.25 -5.55 10.67
C ASN A 19 3.47 -4.32 11.55
N GLN A 20 4.72 -3.83 11.66
CA GLN A 20 5.03 -2.60 12.38
C GLN A 20 4.30 -1.40 11.78
N SER A 21 4.29 -1.27 10.45
CA SER A 21 3.56 -0.19 9.76
C SER A 21 2.05 -0.28 10.01
N MET A 22 1.46 -1.49 9.96
CA MET A 22 0.04 -1.68 10.25
C MET A 22 -0.34 -1.34 11.71
N ALA A 23 0.57 -1.55 12.66
CA ALA A 23 0.33 -1.24 14.07
C ALA A 23 0.20 0.26 14.36
N THR A 24 0.74 1.13 13.49
CA THR A 24 0.59 2.59 13.62
C THR A 24 -0.84 3.07 13.40
N LEU A 25 -1.66 2.29 12.68
CA LEU A 25 -2.97 2.68 12.16
C LEU A 25 -2.95 3.89 11.22
N ASP A 26 -1.77 4.35 10.83
CA ASP A 26 -1.60 5.39 9.83
C ASP A 26 -1.71 4.78 8.43
N ALA A 27 -2.68 5.26 7.66
CA ALA A 27 -2.82 4.85 6.28
C ALA A 27 -1.64 5.42 5.46
N PRO A 28 -0.93 4.60 4.67
CA PRO A 28 0.17 5.08 3.84
C PRO A 28 -0.34 6.06 2.79
N ASP A 29 0.47 7.08 2.50
CA ASP A 29 0.19 7.98 1.39
C ASP A 29 0.68 7.37 0.07
N PHE A 30 -0.08 7.61 -1.00
CA PHE A 30 0.26 7.17 -2.35
C PHE A 30 -0.36 8.13 -3.37
N THR A 31 0.28 8.24 -4.52
CA THR A 31 -0.18 9.11 -5.61
C THR A 31 -0.55 8.27 -6.82
N LEU A 32 -1.76 8.45 -7.33
CA LEU A 32 -2.28 7.79 -8.53
C LEU A 32 -2.85 8.84 -9.49
N PRO A 33 -2.88 8.56 -10.80
CA PRO A 33 -3.62 9.39 -11.73
C PRO A 33 -5.13 9.23 -11.51
N ASP A 34 -5.87 10.34 -11.53
CA ASP A 34 -7.33 10.32 -11.65
C ASP A 34 -7.77 9.97 -13.08
N VAL A 35 -9.09 9.95 -13.32
CA VAL A 35 -9.68 9.61 -14.64
C VAL A 35 -9.32 10.60 -15.75
N HIS A 36 -8.77 11.77 -15.41
CA HIS A 36 -8.27 12.77 -16.34
C HIS A 36 -6.74 12.77 -16.44
N GLY A 37 -6.06 11.82 -15.79
CA GLY A 37 -4.60 11.70 -15.77
C GLY A 37 -3.90 12.66 -14.81
N ARG A 38 -4.63 13.40 -13.98
CA ARG A 38 -4.02 14.29 -12.99
C ARG A 38 -3.58 13.48 -11.78
N GLN A 39 -2.34 13.68 -11.35
CA GLN A 39 -1.81 13.06 -10.14
C GLN A 39 -2.57 13.57 -8.90
N VAL A 40 -3.16 12.65 -8.15
CA VAL A 40 -3.84 12.91 -6.87
C VAL A 40 -3.26 11.99 -5.80
N SER A 41 -3.00 12.55 -4.62
CA SER A 41 -2.47 11.80 -3.48
C SER A 41 -3.59 11.40 -2.51
N PHE A 42 -3.41 10.30 -1.80
CA PHE A 42 -4.37 9.85 -0.79
C PHE A 42 -4.53 10.89 0.35
N SER A 43 -3.47 11.64 0.65
CA SER A 43 -3.46 12.76 1.57
C SER A 43 -4.26 13.99 1.10
N ASP A 44 -4.55 14.14 -0.20
CA ASP A 44 -5.36 15.24 -0.73
C ASP A 44 -6.82 15.17 -0.24
N PHE A 45 -7.29 13.97 0.13
CA PHE A 45 -8.65 13.72 0.63
C PHE A 45 -8.76 13.80 2.17
N ASN A 46 -7.87 14.55 2.82
CA ASN A 46 -7.86 14.70 4.28
C ASN A 46 -9.15 15.32 4.88
N ARG A 47 -9.25 15.28 6.21
CA ARG A 47 -10.36 15.85 7.02
C ARG A 47 -11.74 15.19 6.84
N ARG A 48 -11.81 14.05 6.14
CA ARG A 48 -13.01 13.21 6.01
C ARG A 48 -12.66 11.73 6.17
N LYS A 49 -13.65 10.88 6.45
CA LYS A 49 -13.47 9.42 6.33
C LYS A 49 -13.18 9.09 4.87
N ARG A 50 -12.11 8.34 4.62
CA ARG A 50 -11.64 7.95 3.29
C ARG A 50 -11.94 6.47 3.06
N LEU A 51 -12.49 6.12 1.90
CA LEU A 51 -12.72 4.74 1.46
C LEU A 51 -11.87 4.52 0.20
N LEU A 52 -11.03 3.48 0.20
CA LEU A 52 -10.31 3.03 -0.98
C LEU A 52 -11.03 1.81 -1.56
N LEU A 53 -11.48 1.92 -2.81
CA LEU A 53 -12.03 0.81 -3.57
C LEU A 53 -11.00 0.35 -4.60
N ALA A 54 -10.37 -0.79 -4.36
CA ALA A 54 -9.50 -1.45 -5.33
C ALA A 54 -10.32 -2.44 -6.14
N TRP A 55 -10.36 -2.28 -7.47
CA TRP A 55 -11.11 -3.12 -8.38
C TRP A 55 -10.35 -3.34 -9.69
N SER A 56 -10.64 -4.47 -10.33
CA SER A 56 -10.15 -4.88 -11.63
C SER A 56 -11.33 -5.52 -12.40
N SER A 57 -11.44 -5.25 -13.70
CA SER A 57 -12.51 -5.83 -14.54
C SER A 57 -12.26 -7.28 -14.96
N TRP A 58 -11.15 -7.85 -14.51
CA TRP A 58 -10.62 -9.16 -14.86
C TRP A 58 -10.06 -9.82 -13.60
#